data_AF-A0A3M1CRC1-F1
#
_entry.id   AF-A0A3M1CRC1-F1
#
_cell.length_a   1.000
_cell.length_b   1.000
_cell.length_c   1.000
_cell.angle_alpha   90.00
_cell.angle_beta   90.00
_cell.angle_gamma   90.00
#
_symmetry.space_group_name_H-M   'P 1'
#
loop_
_entity.id
_entity.type
_entity.pdbx_description
1 polymer ?
#
loop_
_entity_poly.entity_id
_entity_poly.type
_entity_poly.pdbx_seq_one_letter_code
_entity_poly.pdbx_strand_id
1 'polypeptide(L)'
;MTMNAKRCLSMLPVLLLALWFSACGSDAVNNQQQQPEASISVEVDQAVQPDVGALEDTPDGKPRPLAAVADEDGEVSTFVENELVIGYADEQQLGQLVQQYGGEVLLKLEDEDIDLGEDLVGLALVRVNTEVLADAADAGEQLSQLAGQQQQYGEARLRFSSEAGLRLTAEAARLA
;
A
#
# COMPACT_ATOMS: atom_id res chain seq x y z
N MET A 1 -51.44 37.29 46.11
CA MET A 1 -51.67 36.19 47.06
C MET A 1 -50.30 35.59 47.38
N THR A 2 -49.83 35.82 48.62
CA THR A 2 -48.79 35.08 49.39
C THR A 2 -47.47 34.76 48.67
N MET A 3 -46.35 35.51 48.81
CA MET A 3 -45.52 35.86 49.97
C MET A 3 -44.98 34.70 50.83
N ASN A 4 -43.66 34.79 51.07
CA ASN A 4 -42.84 34.29 52.19
C ASN A 4 -42.28 32.87 52.10
N ALA A 5 -41.07 32.55 52.57
CA ALA A 5 -39.87 33.30 53.01
C ALA A 5 -38.87 32.22 53.49
N LYS A 6 -37.57 32.52 53.42
CA LYS A 6 -36.50 32.24 54.42
C LYS A 6 -35.15 32.14 53.68
N ARG A 7 -34.40 33.24 53.59
CA ARG A 7 -33.46 33.81 54.59
C ARG A 7 -32.10 33.10 54.61
N CYS A 8 -31.15 33.74 53.91
CA CYS A 8 -29.79 34.09 54.32
C CYS A 8 -29.30 33.61 55.69
N LEU A 9 -28.15 32.94 55.67
CA LEU A 9 -27.08 32.95 56.68
C LEU A 9 -25.91 32.13 56.08
N SER A 10 -24.63 32.43 56.14
CA SER A 10 -23.82 33.59 56.50
C SER A 10 -22.37 33.15 56.25
N MET A 11 -21.54 34.07 55.75
CA MET A 11 -20.09 34.16 55.99
C MET A 11 -19.14 33.03 55.57
N LEU A 12 -18.37 33.36 54.53
CA LEU A 12 -16.91 33.15 54.41
C LEU A 12 -16.17 33.28 55.76
N PRO A 13 -15.09 32.51 55.97
CA PRO A 13 -13.79 33.18 55.80
C PRO A 13 -12.71 32.35 55.09
N VAL A 14 -11.89 33.10 54.37
CA VAL A 14 -10.56 32.74 53.84
C VAL A 14 -9.59 32.52 55.02
N LEU A 15 -8.88 31.39 55.06
CA LEU A 15 -7.54 31.21 55.69
C LEU A 15 -6.99 29.81 55.29
N LEU A 16 -6.06 29.65 54.33
CA LEU A 16 -4.59 29.73 54.42
C LEU A 16 -3.93 28.66 55.34
N LEU A 17 -2.94 27.93 54.78
CA LEU A 17 -2.08 26.82 55.29
C LEU A 17 -2.59 25.39 54.99
N ALA A 18 -1.82 24.42 54.48
CA ALA A 18 -0.40 24.37 54.13
C ALA A 18 -0.15 23.20 53.14
N LEU A 19 0.77 23.45 52.22
CA LEU A 19 1.65 22.50 51.52
C LEU A 19 1.65 21.06 52.04
N TRP A 20 1.04 20.16 51.27
CA TRP A 20 1.54 18.79 51.14
C TRP A 20 1.79 18.54 49.65
N PHE A 21 3.04 18.78 49.26
CA PHE A 21 3.63 18.19 48.08
C PHE A 21 3.64 16.66 48.29
N SER A 22 2.54 15.99 47.95
CA SER A 22 2.62 14.58 47.57
C SER A 22 3.05 14.53 46.11
N ALA A 23 4.35 14.77 45.91
CA ALA A 23 5.07 14.24 44.77
C ALA A 23 5.07 12.71 44.89
N CYS A 24 3.99 12.06 44.47
CA CYS A 24 4.09 10.68 44.04
C CYS A 24 4.68 10.69 42.64
N GLY A 25 5.80 9.97 42.54
CA GLY A 25 6.69 9.94 41.40
C GLY A 25 5.95 9.74 40.10
N SER A 26 6.36 10.59 39.17
CA SER A 26 6.34 10.35 37.74
C SER A 26 6.95 9.00 37.42
N ASP A 27 6.11 7.98 37.33
CA ASP A 27 6.33 6.85 36.42
C ASP A 27 5.07 6.74 35.57
N ALA A 28 4.83 7.78 34.78
CA ALA A 28 4.15 7.58 33.51
C ALA A 28 5.08 6.68 32.69
N VAL A 29 4.99 5.38 32.95
CA VAL A 29 5.46 4.34 32.03
C VAL A 29 4.71 4.67 30.75
N ASN A 30 5.44 5.32 29.84
CA ASN A 30 5.01 5.56 28.49
C ASN A 30 4.99 4.18 27.83
N ASN A 31 3.94 3.40 28.13
CA ASN A 31 3.54 2.22 27.39
C ASN A 31 3.03 2.70 26.04
N GLN A 32 3.92 3.31 25.26
CA GLN A 32 3.87 3.13 23.82
C GLN A 32 4.21 1.66 23.65
N GLN A 33 3.17 0.81 23.64
CA GLN A 33 3.28 -0.49 23.02
C GLN A 33 3.81 -0.19 21.62
N GLN A 34 5.12 -0.41 21.40
CA GLN A 34 5.74 -0.34 20.10
C GLN A 34 5.04 -1.40 19.28
N GLN A 35 4.01 -0.96 18.55
CA GLN A 35 3.35 -1.81 17.59
C GLN A 35 4.44 -2.20 16.59
N PRO A 36 4.64 -3.50 16.34
CA PRO A 36 5.74 -3.95 15.50
C PRO A 36 5.65 -3.25 14.14
N GLU A 37 6.80 -2.81 13.64
CA GLU A 37 6.92 -2.24 12.30
C GLU A 37 6.33 -3.23 11.28
N ALA A 38 5.64 -2.74 10.25
CA ALA A 38 5.16 -3.61 9.19
C ALA A 38 6.33 -4.33 8.53
N SER A 39 6.23 -5.65 8.42
CA SER A 39 7.19 -6.47 7.67
C SER A 39 6.46 -7.30 6.64
N ILE A 40 6.88 -7.17 5.38
CA ILE A 40 6.47 -8.10 4.33
C ILE A 40 7.58 -9.12 4.15
N SER A 41 7.23 -10.40 4.17
CA SER A 41 8.10 -11.49 3.75
C SER A 41 7.67 -11.96 2.37
N VAL A 42 8.65 -12.20 1.50
CA VAL A 42 8.41 -12.53 0.10
C VAL A 42 9.20 -13.76 -0.28
N GLU A 43 8.56 -14.70 -0.97
CA GLU A 43 9.23 -15.88 -1.52
C GLU A 43 8.60 -16.29 -2.86
N VAL A 44 9.38 -16.98 -3.68
CA VAL A 44 8.87 -17.65 -4.89
C VAL A 44 8.52 -19.09 -4.52
N ASP A 45 7.25 -19.45 -4.68
CA ASP A 45 6.70 -20.76 -4.33
C ASP A 45 5.98 -21.36 -5.55
N GLN A 46 6.56 -22.41 -6.13
CA GLN A 46 5.99 -23.09 -7.29
C GLN A 46 4.69 -23.84 -6.98
N ALA A 47 4.31 -24.02 -5.71
CA ALA A 47 3.00 -24.54 -5.33
C ALA A 47 1.88 -23.50 -5.49
N VAL A 48 2.22 -22.20 -5.53
CA VAL A 48 1.30 -21.14 -5.93
C VAL A 48 1.26 -21.10 -7.44
N GLN A 49 0.07 -21.29 -8.01
CA GLN A 49 -0.14 -21.32 -9.45
C GLN A 49 -1.45 -20.60 -9.78
N PRO A 50 -1.52 -19.90 -10.92
CA PRO A 50 -2.80 -19.42 -11.43
C PRO A 50 -3.67 -20.61 -11.89
N ASP A 51 -5.00 -20.43 -11.86
CA ASP A 51 -5.96 -21.46 -12.31
C ASP A 51 -5.75 -21.87 -13.78
N VAL A 52 -5.29 -20.92 -14.60
CA VAL A 52 -4.87 -21.14 -15.98
C VAL A 52 -3.49 -20.52 -16.19
N GLY A 53 -2.62 -21.18 -16.97
CA GLY A 53 -1.24 -20.70 -17.15
C GLY A 53 -1.11 -19.45 -18.01
N ALA A 54 -2.07 -19.19 -18.90
CA ALA A 54 -2.09 -18.02 -19.76
C ALA A 54 -3.52 -17.68 -20.20
N LEU A 55 -3.75 -16.42 -20.55
CA LEU A 55 -4.90 -16.04 -21.36
C LEU A 55 -4.55 -16.25 -22.83
N GLU A 56 -5.29 -17.14 -23.46
CA GLU A 56 -5.27 -17.37 -24.90
C GLU A 56 -6.25 -16.42 -25.62
N ASP A 57 -6.17 -16.34 -26.95
CA ASP A 57 -7.11 -15.58 -27.80
C ASP A 57 -7.22 -14.08 -27.46
N THR A 58 -6.10 -13.46 -27.10
CA THR A 58 -6.06 -12.02 -26.81
C THR A 58 -6.27 -11.17 -28.07
N PRO A 59 -6.68 -9.89 -27.94
CA PRO A 59 -6.90 -9.02 -29.11
C PRO A 59 -5.67 -8.85 -30.03
N ASP A 60 -4.47 -8.95 -29.47
CA ASP A 60 -3.20 -8.88 -30.17
C ASP A 60 -2.68 -10.25 -30.67
N GLY A 61 -3.41 -11.33 -30.39
CA GLY A 61 -3.08 -12.71 -30.80
C GLY A 61 -1.82 -13.28 -30.13
N LYS A 62 -1.32 -12.67 -29.06
CA LYS A 62 -0.13 -13.08 -28.31
C LYS A 62 -0.57 -13.64 -26.94
N PRO A 63 -0.10 -14.83 -26.53
CA PRO A 63 -0.42 -15.38 -25.20
C PRO A 63 -0.03 -14.40 -24.09
N ARG A 64 -0.88 -14.29 -23.06
CA ARG A 64 -0.61 -13.52 -21.85
C ARG A 64 -0.34 -14.45 -20.68
N PRO A 65 0.94 -14.72 -20.35
CA PRO A 65 1.27 -15.60 -19.24
C PRO A 65 0.70 -15.03 -17.94
N LEU A 66 0.11 -15.89 -17.12
CA LEU A 66 -0.40 -15.50 -15.82
C LEU A 66 0.62 -15.84 -14.74
N ALA A 67 0.77 -14.92 -13.80
CA ALA A 67 1.41 -15.15 -12.51
C ALA A 67 0.34 -15.10 -11.41
N ALA A 68 0.69 -15.65 -10.26
CA ALA A 68 -0.14 -15.68 -9.08
C ALA A 68 0.65 -15.21 -7.86
N VAL A 69 -0.05 -14.54 -6.95
CA VAL A 69 0.44 -14.22 -5.61
C VAL A 69 -0.56 -14.77 -4.60
N ALA A 70 -0.05 -15.49 -3.60
CA ALA A 70 -0.83 -15.94 -2.45
C ALA A 70 -0.45 -15.16 -1.21
N ASP A 71 -1.43 -14.75 -0.42
CA ASP A 71 -1.20 -14.14 0.89
C ASP A 71 -1.10 -15.19 2.02
N GLU A 72 -1.10 -14.71 3.27
CA GLU A 72 -0.98 -15.54 4.47
C GLU A 72 -2.24 -16.37 4.78
N ASP A 73 -3.41 -15.91 4.33
CA ASP A 73 -4.68 -16.63 4.42
C ASP A 73 -4.81 -17.69 3.30
N GLY A 74 -3.88 -17.66 2.33
CA GLY A 74 -3.88 -18.53 1.18
C GLY A 74 -4.83 -18.07 0.08
N GLU A 75 -5.31 -16.82 0.13
CA GLU A 75 -6.05 -16.22 -0.96
C GLU A 75 -5.10 -15.98 -2.13
N VAL A 76 -5.49 -16.43 -3.32
CA VAL A 76 -4.68 -16.36 -4.53
C VAL A 76 -5.25 -15.31 -5.46
N SER A 77 -4.43 -14.32 -5.81
CA SER A 77 -4.70 -13.34 -6.86
C SER A 77 -3.86 -13.64 -8.09
N THR A 78 -4.48 -13.56 -9.27
CA THR A 78 -3.81 -13.80 -10.57
C THR A 78 -3.73 -12.53 -11.40
N PHE A 79 -2.62 -12.35 -12.12
CA PHE A 79 -2.37 -11.21 -12.98
C PHE A 79 -1.51 -11.61 -14.18
N VAL A 80 -1.46 -10.77 -15.22
CA VAL A 80 -0.59 -11.01 -16.38
C VAL A 80 0.86 -10.69 -16.01
N GLU A 81 1.74 -11.66 -16.14
CA GLU A 81 3.12 -11.64 -15.61
C GLU A 81 4.01 -10.53 -16.21
N ASN A 82 3.62 -9.95 -17.34
CA ASN A 82 4.39 -8.96 -18.06
C ASN A 82 3.58 -7.73 -18.49
N GLU A 83 2.50 -7.39 -17.79
CA GLU A 83 1.69 -6.20 -18.10
C GLU A 83 1.51 -5.28 -16.90
N LEU A 84 1.85 -4.00 -17.05
CA LEU A 84 1.68 -2.94 -16.06
C LEU A 84 0.61 -1.95 -16.49
N VAL A 85 -0.19 -1.48 -15.55
CA VAL A 85 -1.04 -0.31 -15.74
C VAL A 85 -0.26 0.90 -15.24
N ILE A 86 -0.09 1.90 -16.11
CA ILE A 86 0.70 3.11 -15.85
C ILE A 86 -0.20 4.32 -16.02
N GLY A 87 -0.36 5.11 -14.96
CA GLY A 87 -0.91 6.46 -15.07
C GLY A 87 0.14 7.41 -15.66
N TYR A 88 -0.28 8.27 -16.59
CA TYR A 88 0.60 9.25 -17.21
C TYR A 88 -0.03 10.64 -17.22
N ALA A 89 0.80 11.67 -17.05
CA ALA A 89 0.41 13.08 -17.10
C ALA A 89 0.61 13.69 -18.50
N ASP A 90 1.46 13.07 -19.32
CA ASP A 90 1.64 13.43 -20.73
C ASP A 90 2.23 12.26 -21.54
N GLU A 91 2.15 12.38 -22.87
CA GLU A 91 2.66 11.37 -23.81
C GLU A 91 4.18 11.20 -23.77
N GLN A 92 4.92 12.24 -23.38
CA GLN A 92 6.37 12.17 -23.30
C GLN A 92 6.79 11.30 -22.11
N GLN A 93 6.14 11.45 -20.96
CA GLN A 93 6.35 10.62 -19.77
C GLN A 93 6.02 9.16 -20.08
N LEU A 94 4.87 8.89 -20.71
CA LEU A 94 4.50 7.53 -21.09
C LEU A 94 5.55 6.91 -22.04
N GLY A 95 5.98 7.67 -23.06
CA GLY A 95 7.00 7.22 -24.00
C GLY A 95 8.34 6.87 -23.31
N GLN A 96 8.75 7.65 -22.31
CA GLN A 96 9.96 7.37 -21.52
C GLN A 96 9.82 6.09 -20.70
N LEU A 97 8.68 5.88 -20.03
CA LEU A 97 8.43 4.68 -19.24
C LEU A 97 8.39 3.42 -20.12
N VAL A 98 7.70 3.49 -21.26
CA VAL A 98 7.65 2.39 -22.24
C VAL A 98 9.06 2.05 -22.75
N GLN A 99 9.87 3.06 -23.05
CA GLN A 99 11.25 2.86 -23.48
C GLN A 99 12.12 2.26 -22.36
N GLN A 100 11.97 2.75 -21.13
CA GLN A 100 12.69 2.24 -19.95
C GLN A 100 12.42 0.75 -19.74
N TYR A 101 11.16 0.32 -19.87
CA TYR A 101 10.76 -1.08 -19.69
C TYR A 101 10.95 -1.95 -20.94
N GLY A 102 11.45 -1.39 -22.04
CA GLY A 102 11.56 -2.10 -23.32
C GLY A 102 10.23 -2.68 -23.80
N GLY A 103 9.14 -1.97 -23.54
CA GLY A 103 7.77 -2.47 -23.66
C GLY A 103 7.00 -1.96 -24.89
N GLU A 104 5.72 -2.32 -24.95
CA GLU A 104 4.74 -1.83 -25.93
C GLU A 104 3.43 -1.46 -25.24
N VAL A 105 2.80 -0.36 -25.68
CA VAL A 105 1.47 0.02 -25.21
C VAL A 105 0.42 -0.87 -25.88
N LEU A 106 -0.38 -1.57 -25.09
CA LEU A 106 -1.46 -2.44 -25.56
C LEU A 106 -2.82 -1.74 -25.61
N LEU A 107 -3.07 -0.85 -24.64
CA LEU A 107 -4.31 -0.10 -24.49
C LEU A 107 -4.02 1.25 -23.83
N LYS A 108 -4.79 2.27 -24.20
CA LYS A 108 -4.87 3.54 -23.50
C LYS A 108 -6.32 3.84 -23.14
N LEU A 109 -6.52 4.43 -21.98
CA LEU A 109 -7.77 5.00 -21.51
C LEU A 109 -7.47 6.45 -21.16
N GLU A 110 -8.16 7.39 -21.79
CA GLU A 110 -7.97 8.81 -21.50
C GLU A 110 -8.80 9.20 -20.27
N ASP A 111 -8.45 10.30 -19.59
CA ASP A 111 -9.17 10.78 -18.41
C ASP A 111 -10.69 10.95 -18.67
N GLU A 112 -11.06 11.38 -19.88
CA GLU A 112 -12.45 11.54 -20.30
C GLU A 112 -13.27 10.24 -20.26
N ASP A 113 -12.62 9.07 -20.27
CA ASP A 113 -13.25 7.77 -20.20
C ASP A 113 -13.45 7.24 -18.77
N ILE A 114 -12.63 7.68 -17.80
CA ILE A 114 -12.48 6.98 -16.50
C ILE A 114 -12.27 7.85 -15.24
N ASP A 115 -12.27 9.19 -15.33
CA ASP A 115 -12.16 10.13 -14.19
C ASP A 115 -10.99 9.83 -13.24
N LEU A 116 -9.78 10.22 -13.65
CA LEU A 116 -8.49 9.93 -13.01
C LEU A 116 -8.00 11.03 -12.07
N GLY A 117 -8.69 12.17 -12.00
CA GLY A 117 -8.28 13.35 -11.25
C GLY A 117 -7.40 14.31 -12.05
N GLU A 118 -6.93 15.38 -11.39
CA GLU A 118 -6.32 16.54 -12.09
C GLU A 118 -4.88 16.30 -12.58
N ASP A 119 -4.20 15.28 -12.06
CA ASP A 119 -2.76 15.05 -12.29
C ASP A 119 -2.48 14.04 -13.42
N LEU A 120 -3.49 13.31 -13.89
CA LEU A 120 -3.37 12.29 -14.90
C LEU A 120 -4.19 12.66 -16.13
N VAL A 121 -3.63 12.39 -17.31
CA VAL A 121 -4.35 12.54 -18.58
C VAL A 121 -4.85 11.20 -19.12
N GLY A 122 -4.31 10.08 -18.60
CA GLY A 122 -4.76 8.74 -18.96
C GLY A 122 -4.08 7.61 -18.19
N LEU A 123 -4.57 6.39 -18.42
CA LEU A 123 -3.96 5.12 -18.03
C LEU A 123 -3.54 4.35 -19.28
N ALA A 124 -2.35 3.74 -19.25
CA ALA A 124 -1.87 2.86 -20.30
C ALA A 124 -1.67 1.45 -19.74
N LEU A 125 -2.20 0.44 -20.42
CA LEU A 125 -1.77 -0.94 -20.24
C LEU A 125 -0.54 -1.16 -21.11
N VAL A 126 0.60 -1.46 -20.47
CA VAL A 126 1.90 -1.61 -21.12
C VAL A 126 2.38 -3.03 -20.91
N ARG A 127 2.68 -3.74 -21.99
CA ARG A 127 3.47 -4.97 -21.91
C ARG A 127 4.93 -4.60 -21.74
N VAL A 128 5.58 -5.16 -20.72
CA VAL A 128 6.95 -4.83 -20.33
C VAL A 128 7.89 -6.03 -20.48
N ASN A 129 9.18 -5.75 -20.60
CA ASN A 129 10.22 -6.76 -20.45
C ASN A 129 10.60 -6.88 -18.96
N THR A 130 10.16 -7.94 -18.29
CA THR A 130 10.44 -8.12 -16.85
C THR A 130 11.92 -8.38 -16.54
N GLU A 131 12.75 -8.68 -17.53
CA GLU A 131 14.20 -8.88 -17.36
C GLU A 131 14.97 -7.56 -17.22
N VAL A 132 14.37 -6.42 -17.53
CA VAL A 132 15.00 -5.09 -17.29
C VAL A 132 14.61 -4.49 -15.94
N LEU A 133 13.70 -5.14 -15.21
CA LEU A 133 13.31 -4.74 -13.86
C LEU A 133 14.39 -5.16 -12.84
N ALA A 134 14.28 -4.64 -11.62
CA ALA A 134 15.12 -5.10 -10.51
C ALA A 134 15.06 -6.62 -10.37
N ASP A 135 16.15 -7.26 -9.92
CA ASP A 135 16.12 -8.71 -9.71
C ASP A 135 15.16 -9.09 -8.56
N ALA A 136 14.87 -10.38 -8.42
CA ALA A 136 13.86 -10.86 -7.48
C ALA A 136 14.23 -10.59 -6.00
N ALA A 137 15.53 -10.59 -5.66
CA ALA A 137 15.97 -10.32 -4.30
C ALA A 137 15.80 -8.83 -3.97
N ASP A 138 16.23 -7.95 -4.88
CA ASP A 138 16.06 -6.51 -4.77
C ASP A 138 14.56 -6.12 -4.76
N ALA A 139 13.74 -6.78 -5.57
CA ALA A 139 12.28 -6.58 -5.60
C ALA A 139 11.61 -6.93 -4.26
N GLY A 140 12.03 -8.02 -3.61
CA GLY A 140 11.53 -8.40 -2.28
C GLY A 140 11.92 -7.38 -1.21
N GLU A 141 13.15 -6.86 -1.27
CA GLU A 141 13.58 -5.80 -0.36
C GLU A 141 12.80 -4.50 -0.59
N GLN A 142 12.57 -4.11 -1.84
CA GLN A 142 11.78 -2.92 -2.18
C GLN A 142 10.36 -2.99 -1.61
N LEU A 143 9.67 -4.12 -1.77
CA LEU A 143 8.33 -4.32 -1.19
C LEU A 143 8.35 -4.21 0.33
N SER A 144 9.37 -4.77 0.98
CA SER A 144 9.55 -4.68 2.43
C SER A 144 9.77 -3.23 2.90
N GLN A 145 10.57 -2.47 2.16
CA GLN A 145 10.84 -1.05 2.45
C GLN A 145 9.59 -0.18 2.26
N LEU A 146 8.81 -0.41 1.20
CA LEU A 146 7.56 0.32 0.95
C LEU A 146 6.54 0.09 2.07
N ALA A 147 6.42 -1.14 2.57
CA ALA A 147 5.55 -1.46 3.69
C ALA A 147 5.89 -0.67 4.96
N GLY A 148 7.18 -0.55 5.27
CA GLY A 148 7.65 0.25 6.42
C GLY A 148 7.34 1.75 6.28
N GLN A 149 7.35 2.28 5.06
CA GLN A 149 7.06 3.70 4.80
C GLN A 149 5.58 4.04 4.97
N GLN A 150 4.66 3.11 4.66
CA GLN A 150 3.22 3.36 4.73
C GLN A 150 2.64 3.35 6.16
N GLN A 151 3.48 3.24 7.19
CA GLN A 151 3.06 3.18 8.60
C GLN A 151 1.96 2.14 8.85
N GLN A 152 1.92 1.11 8.01
CA GLN A 152 1.08 -0.04 8.22
C GLN A 152 1.63 -0.83 9.41
N TYR A 153 0.77 -1.66 9.98
CA TYR A 153 1.13 -2.53 11.08
C TYR A 153 0.68 -3.95 10.75
N GLY A 154 1.52 -4.92 11.07
CA GLY A 154 1.25 -6.33 10.79
C GLY A 154 2.40 -6.99 10.03
N GLU A 155 2.39 -8.30 10.05
CA GLU A 155 3.25 -9.12 9.19
C GLU A 155 2.41 -9.50 7.97
N ALA A 156 2.99 -9.47 6.78
CA ALA A 156 2.36 -10.04 5.60
C ALA A 156 3.33 -11.03 4.96
N ARG A 157 2.80 -12.16 4.51
CA ARG A 157 3.56 -13.13 3.74
C ARG A 157 2.99 -13.23 2.34
N LEU A 158 3.81 -12.91 1.35
CA LEU A 158 3.44 -13.00 -0.06
C LEU A 158 4.26 -14.10 -0.73
N ARG A 159 3.59 -15.04 -1.37
CA ARG A 159 4.19 -16.15 -2.11
C ARG A 159 3.87 -16.00 -3.58
N PHE A 160 4.88 -15.76 -4.40
CA PHE A 160 4.72 -15.55 -5.83
C PHE A 160 4.97 -16.83 -6.61
N SER A 161 4.19 -17.08 -7.67
CA SER A 161 4.37 -18.24 -8.55
C SER A 161 5.65 -18.15 -9.39
N SER A 162 6.20 -16.94 -9.57
CA SER A 162 7.38 -16.69 -10.41
C SER A 162 8.18 -15.47 -9.96
N GLU A 163 9.46 -15.44 -10.33
CA GLU A 163 10.31 -14.26 -10.13
C GLU A 163 9.81 -13.06 -10.94
N ALA A 164 9.38 -13.27 -12.19
CA ALA A 164 8.87 -12.19 -13.04
C ALA A 164 7.65 -11.50 -12.42
N GLY A 165 6.73 -12.28 -11.83
CA GLY A 165 5.58 -11.73 -11.10
C GLY A 165 5.99 -10.87 -9.90
N LEU A 166 6.97 -11.33 -9.11
CA LEU A 166 7.53 -10.55 -8.00
C LEU A 166 8.14 -9.23 -8.48
N ARG A 167 8.99 -9.27 -9.52
CA ARG A 167 9.62 -8.07 -10.09
C ARG A 167 8.58 -7.07 -10.60
N LEU A 168 7.54 -7.57 -11.27
CA LEU A 168 6.43 -6.75 -11.77
C LEU A 168 5.68 -6.05 -10.64
N THR A 169 5.34 -6.79 -9.57
CA THR A 169 4.60 -6.25 -8.42
C THR A 169 5.42 -5.22 -7.65
N ALA A 170 6.72 -5.46 -7.46
CA ALA A 170 7.62 -4.48 -6.85
C ALA A 170 7.67 -3.18 -7.68
N GLU A 171 7.77 -3.30 -9.01
CA GLU A 171 7.77 -2.12 -9.88
C GLU A 171 6.43 -1.38 -9.86
N ALA A 172 5.31 -2.11 -9.86
CA ALA A 172 3.98 -1.51 -9.72
C ALA A 172 3.84 -0.72 -8.41
N ALA A 173 4.31 -1.29 -7.30
CA ALA A 173 4.29 -0.64 -5.99
C ALA A 173 5.20 0.60 -5.92
N ARG A 174 6.31 0.60 -6.67
CA ARG A 174 7.24 1.74 -6.77
C ARG A 174 6.64 2.93 -7.55
N LEU A 175 5.71 2.65 -8.47
CA LEU A 175 5.05 3.66 -9.31
C LEU A 175 3.79 4.25 -8.68
N ALA A 176 3.20 3.58 -7.68
CA ALA A 176 1.99 4.00 -6.97
C ALA A 176 2.27 5.07 -5.91
#